data_AF-A0A2P5HMJ3-F1
#
_entry.id   AF-A0A2P5HMJ3-F1
#
_cell.length_a   1.000
_cell.length_b   1.000
_cell.length_c   1.000
_cell.angle_alpha   90.00
_cell.angle_beta   90.00
_cell.angle_gamma   90.00
#
_symmetry.space_group_name_H-M   'P 1'
#
loop_
_entity.id
_entity.type
_entity.pdbx_description
1 polymer ?
#
loop_
_entity_poly.entity_id
_entity_poly.type
_entity_poly.pdbx_seq_one_letter_code
_entity_poly.pdbx_strand_id
1 'polypeptide(L)'
;MSPVNGQEAAPSKPALPPNVSIFSPKDPSASTAVLNSHIFSRLTTSSQTEPSQLAAALAASPRVSETFCLSHGPAVLVFDAEKPGVDLKDSHHEHVRAVCLALKDADISLSISGCVFDTAEVVKAGFQLDGLSRGAVMVVDLMHEDEDEDDSGDDEDAEAILMAGDPGEVVS
;
A
#
# COMPACT_ATOMS: atom_id res chain seq x y z
N MET A 1 -45.14 31.24 13.10
CA MET A 1 -43.90 31.65 12.40
C MET A 1 -42.81 30.71 12.87
N SER A 2 -42.42 29.74 12.05
CA SER A 2 -41.32 28.81 12.34
C SER A 2 -40.23 29.08 11.31
N PRO A 3 -38.95 29.28 11.70
CA PRO A 3 -37.88 29.32 10.72
C PRO A 3 -37.52 27.88 10.32
N VAL A 4 -37.52 27.63 9.01
CA VAL A 4 -36.87 26.47 8.39
C VAL A 4 -35.37 26.69 8.52
N ASN A 5 -34.71 25.82 9.28
CA ASN A 5 -33.26 25.81 9.41
C ASN A 5 -32.70 25.15 8.15
N GLY A 6 -32.24 25.97 7.20
CA GLY A 6 -31.46 25.51 6.05
C GLY A 6 -30.08 25.08 6.53
N GLN A 7 -29.92 23.80 6.83
CA GLN A 7 -28.62 23.22 7.11
C GLN A 7 -27.94 22.95 5.76
N GLU A 8 -27.17 23.93 5.30
CA GLU A 8 -26.30 23.82 4.14
C GLU A 8 -25.28 22.70 4.42
N ALA A 9 -25.43 21.57 3.71
CA ALA A 9 -24.46 20.49 3.76
C ALA A 9 -23.15 21.01 3.19
N ALA A 10 -22.12 21.09 4.03
CA ALA A 10 -20.78 21.46 3.61
C ALA A 10 -20.33 20.54 2.45
N PRO A 11 -19.65 21.07 1.42
CA PRO A 11 -19.18 20.25 0.31
C PRO A 11 -18.24 19.17 0.84
N SER A 12 -18.63 17.90 0.67
CA SER A 12 -17.77 16.76 0.96
C SER A 12 -16.55 16.87 0.06
N LYS A 13 -15.37 17.02 0.66
CA LYS A 13 -14.11 16.89 -0.07
C LYS A 13 -14.13 15.52 -0.76
N PRO A 14 -13.73 15.42 -2.04
CA PRO A 14 -13.53 14.12 -2.68
C PRO A 14 -12.61 13.27 -1.78
N ALA A 15 -13.12 12.12 -1.36
CA ALA A 15 -12.30 11.13 -0.66
C ALA A 15 -11.42 10.43 -1.70
N LEU A 16 -10.15 10.22 -1.36
CA LEU A 16 -9.27 9.39 -2.18
C LEU A 16 -9.66 7.91 -2.00
N PRO A 17 -9.41 7.05 -3.01
CA PRO A 17 -9.48 5.61 -2.84
C PRO A 17 -8.62 5.13 -1.65
N PRO A 18 -8.99 4.03 -0.98
CA PRO A 18 -8.29 3.54 0.22
C PRO A 18 -6.83 3.16 -0.04
N ASN A 19 -6.51 2.77 -1.27
CA ASN A 19 -5.16 2.45 -1.71
C ASN A 19 -4.34 3.67 -2.18
N VAL A 20 -4.89 4.89 -2.05
CA VAL A 20 -4.24 6.12 -2.53
C VAL A 20 -4.07 7.12 -1.39
N SER A 21 -2.86 7.63 -1.21
CA SER A 21 -2.58 8.75 -0.31
C SER A 21 -1.72 9.83 -0.96
N ILE A 22 -1.63 10.98 -0.27
CA ILE A 22 -0.73 12.06 -0.65
C ILE A 22 0.34 12.19 0.43
N PHE A 23 1.57 11.83 0.06
CA PHE A 23 2.75 12.10 0.86
C PHE A 23 3.14 13.58 0.71
N SER A 24 2.98 14.35 1.79
CA SER A 24 3.32 15.77 1.86
C SER A 24 4.38 15.98 2.95
N PRO A 25 5.66 15.66 2.67
CA PRO A 25 6.70 15.72 3.68
C PRO A 25 6.96 17.15 4.15
N LYS A 26 7.44 17.28 5.39
CA LYS A 26 7.86 18.58 5.95
C LYS A 26 9.17 19.05 5.32
N ASP A 27 10.03 18.10 4.97
CA ASP A 27 11.26 18.36 4.23
C ASP A 27 11.02 18.18 2.73
N PRO A 28 11.10 19.26 1.92
CA PRO A 28 10.95 19.16 0.46
C PRO A 28 11.96 18.21 -0.21
N SER A 29 13.11 17.95 0.43
CA SER A 29 14.11 17.02 -0.07
C SER A 29 13.60 15.58 -0.08
N ALA A 30 12.64 15.22 0.80
CA ALA A 30 12.07 13.88 0.89
C ALA A 30 11.30 13.49 -0.38
N SER A 31 10.53 14.41 -0.96
CA SER A 31 9.83 14.17 -2.22
C SER A 31 10.81 13.94 -3.38
N THR A 32 11.94 14.66 -3.37
CA THR A 32 12.99 14.45 -4.36
C THR A 32 13.69 13.10 -4.13
N ALA A 33 13.92 12.73 -2.88
CA ALA A 33 14.56 11.47 -2.52
C ALA A 33 13.73 10.27 -2.96
N VAL A 34 12.42 10.25 -2.65
CA VAL A 34 11.56 9.11 -3.01
C VAL A 34 11.43 8.95 -4.53
N LEU A 35 11.30 10.04 -5.28
CA LEU A 35 11.13 10.01 -6.73
C LEU A 35 12.42 9.66 -7.49
N ASN A 36 13.60 9.89 -6.90
CA ASN A 36 14.91 9.59 -7.51
C ASN A 36 15.63 8.39 -6.86
N SER A 37 14.92 7.58 -6.09
CA SER A 37 15.50 6.39 -5.46
C SER A 37 15.73 5.26 -6.46
N HIS A 38 16.73 4.44 -6.17
CA HIS A 38 17.19 3.33 -7.00
C HIS A 38 17.14 1.97 -6.29
N ILE A 39 16.82 1.98 -5.00
CA ILE A 39 16.57 0.76 -4.22
C ILE A 39 15.40 1.01 -3.28
N PHE A 40 14.52 0.01 -3.18
CA PHE A 40 13.28 0.08 -2.43
C PHE A 40 13.06 -1.20 -1.64
N SER A 41 12.47 -1.08 -0.46
CA SER A 41 11.97 -2.19 0.34
C SER A 41 10.59 -1.86 0.88
N ARG A 42 9.64 -2.79 0.73
CA ARG A 42 8.32 -2.76 1.39
C ARG A 42 8.41 -3.55 2.67
N LEU A 43 8.06 -2.93 3.78
CA LEU A 43 7.81 -3.62 5.04
C LEU A 43 6.32 -3.57 5.33
N THR A 44 5.67 -4.71 5.51
CA THR A 44 4.24 -4.77 5.81
C THR A 44 4.06 -5.17 7.28
N THR A 45 3.26 -4.42 8.04
CA THR A 45 2.94 -4.74 9.43
C THR A 45 1.87 -5.83 9.52
N SER A 46 1.69 -6.42 10.69
CA SER A 46 0.57 -7.34 10.93
C SER A 46 -0.79 -6.62 10.75
N SER A 47 -1.83 -7.38 10.41
CA SER A 47 -3.20 -6.88 10.26
C SER A 47 -3.80 -6.26 11.53
N GLN A 48 -3.19 -6.50 12.69
CA GLN A 48 -3.59 -5.93 13.97
C GLN A 48 -3.02 -4.50 14.19
N THR A 49 -2.14 -4.04 13.30
CA THR A 49 -1.49 -2.73 13.45
C THR A 49 -2.32 -1.66 12.75
N GLU A 50 -2.84 -0.71 13.52
CA GLU A 50 -3.55 0.44 12.98
C GLU A 50 -2.59 1.40 12.24
N PRO A 51 -2.99 1.99 11.10
CA PRO A 51 -2.14 2.93 10.36
C PRO A 51 -1.67 4.13 11.20
N SER A 52 -2.51 4.58 12.13
CA SER A 52 -2.17 5.67 13.06
C SER A 52 -1.09 5.27 14.07
N GLN A 53 -1.10 4.03 14.54
CA GLN A 53 -0.09 3.48 15.43
C GLN A 53 1.26 3.36 14.69
N LEU A 54 1.23 2.86 13.45
CA LEU A 54 2.41 2.79 12.59
C LEU A 54 3.02 4.18 12.36
N ALA A 55 2.21 5.15 11.93
CA ALA A 55 2.67 6.52 11.69
C ALA A 55 3.27 7.15 12.97
N ALA A 56 2.65 6.93 14.13
CA ALA A 56 3.17 7.40 15.41
C ALA A 56 4.51 6.76 15.79
N ALA A 57 4.67 5.44 15.58
CA ALA A 57 5.91 4.72 15.85
C ALA A 57 7.08 5.24 15.00
N LEU A 58 6.83 5.47 13.70
CA LEU A 58 7.84 6.03 12.79
C LEU A 58 8.20 7.46 13.19
N ALA A 59 7.20 8.29 13.51
CA ALA A 59 7.43 9.70 13.90
C ALA A 59 8.13 9.86 15.25
N ALA A 60 7.96 8.89 16.17
CA ALA A 60 8.61 8.91 17.49
C ALA A 60 10.09 8.51 17.43
N SER A 61 10.51 7.78 16.39
CA SER A 61 11.88 7.30 16.26
C SER A 61 12.82 8.37 15.70
N PRO A 62 13.87 8.78 16.43
CA PRO A 62 14.86 9.74 15.93
C PRO A 62 15.74 9.15 14.81
N ARG A 63 15.63 7.85 14.56
CA ARG A 63 16.39 7.15 13.52
C ARG A 63 15.65 7.07 12.20
N VAL A 64 14.36 7.42 12.17
CA VAL A 64 13.51 7.36 10.97
C VAL A 64 13.27 8.78 10.47
N SER A 65 13.39 8.96 9.15
CA SER A 65 13.19 10.25 8.48
C SER A 65 12.33 10.08 7.25
N GLU A 66 11.52 11.10 6.96
CA GLU A 66 10.74 11.20 5.71
C GLU A 66 11.63 11.16 4.46
N THR A 67 12.93 11.44 4.60
CA THR A 67 13.90 11.44 3.49
C THR A 67 14.29 10.07 2.95
N PHE A 68 13.92 8.99 3.64
CA PHE A 68 14.18 7.61 3.19
C PHE A 68 13.02 6.65 3.50
N CYS A 69 11.93 7.14 4.10
CA CYS A 69 10.84 6.32 4.59
C CYS A 69 9.50 7.06 4.44
N LEU A 70 8.47 6.35 3.99
CA LEU A 70 7.08 6.78 4.08
C LEU A 70 6.19 5.59 4.44
N SER A 71 5.00 5.86 4.96
CA SER A 71 4.00 4.83 5.28
C SER A 71 2.68 5.07 4.55
N HIS A 72 2.00 3.98 4.21
CA HIS A 72 0.69 3.94 3.59
C HIS A 72 -0.08 2.74 4.13
N GLY A 73 -1.18 2.96 4.85
CA GLY A 73 -1.92 1.87 5.50
C GLY A 73 -1.01 1.06 6.44
N PRO A 74 -0.96 -0.28 6.30
CA PRO A 74 -0.04 -1.15 7.07
C PRO A 74 1.37 -1.26 6.45
N ALA A 75 1.62 -0.59 5.32
CA ALA A 75 2.87 -0.73 4.58
C ALA A 75 3.80 0.46 4.83
N VAL A 76 5.10 0.16 4.85
CA VAL A 76 6.19 1.14 4.91
C VAL A 76 7.07 0.94 3.69
N LEU A 77 7.28 2.01 2.94
CA LEU A 77 8.25 2.05 1.86
C LEU A 77 9.54 2.67 2.38
N VAL A 78 10.60 1.89 2.38
CA VAL A 78 11.98 2.37 2.58
C VAL A 78 12.62 2.54 1.22
N PHE A 79 13.32 3.65 1.00
CA PHE A 79 13.88 4.00 -0.30
C PHE A 79 15.21 4.73 -0.16
N ASP A 80 16.13 4.45 -1.08
CA ASP A 80 17.42 5.14 -1.14
C ASP A 80 17.88 5.40 -2.57
N ALA A 81 18.63 6.49 -2.72
CA ALA A 81 19.27 6.91 -3.96
C ALA A 81 20.79 6.89 -3.81
N GLU A 82 21.50 6.77 -4.94
CA GLU A 82 22.96 6.81 -4.95
C GLU A 82 23.49 8.12 -4.36
N LYS A 83 24.50 8.01 -3.48
CA LYS A 83 25.19 9.15 -2.88
C LYS A 83 26.70 9.00 -3.13
N PRO A 84 27.42 10.07 -3.51
CA PRO A 84 28.85 9.99 -3.75
C PRO A 84 29.61 9.47 -2.53
N GLY A 85 30.39 8.40 -2.71
CA GLY A 85 31.25 7.83 -1.67
C GLY A 85 30.52 6.99 -0.61
N VAL A 86 29.25 6.65 -0.82
CA VAL A 86 28.46 5.79 0.07
C VAL A 86 28.01 4.56 -0.70
N ASP A 87 28.14 3.38 -0.10
CA ASP A 87 27.55 2.17 -0.66
C ASP A 87 26.02 2.22 -0.50
N LEU A 88 25.32 2.22 -1.64
CA LEU A 88 23.86 2.35 -1.68
C LEU A 88 23.18 1.23 -0.88
N LYS A 89 23.69 0.00 -1.00
CA LYS A 89 23.04 -1.18 -0.41
C LYS A 89 23.25 -1.19 1.10
N ASP A 90 24.46 -0.89 1.57
CA ASP A 90 24.73 -0.79 3.00
C ASP A 90 23.89 0.33 3.64
N SER A 91 23.82 1.51 3.01
CA SER A 91 22.96 2.62 3.48
C SER A 91 21.49 2.20 3.54
N HIS A 92 21.01 1.49 2.52
CA HIS A 92 19.63 1.02 2.48
C HIS A 92 19.33 0.01 3.58
N HIS A 93 20.24 -0.92 3.83
CA HIS A 93 20.09 -1.91 4.90
C HIS A 93 20.11 -1.26 6.29
N GLU A 94 20.91 -0.21 6.48
CA GLU A 94 20.89 0.59 7.71
C GLU A 94 19.54 1.30 7.92
N HIS A 95 18.95 1.86 6.87
CA HIS A 95 17.62 2.46 6.92
C HIS A 95 16.50 1.45 7.17
N VAL A 96 16.51 0.31 6.48
CA VAL A 96 15.58 -0.80 6.75
C VAL A 96 15.70 -1.25 8.19
N ARG A 97 16.93 -1.42 8.70
CA ARG A 97 17.19 -1.76 10.10
C ARG A 97 16.66 -0.69 11.06
N ALA A 98 16.83 0.59 10.76
CA ALA A 98 16.32 1.70 11.57
C ALA A 98 14.79 1.65 11.69
N VAL A 99 14.10 1.37 10.59
CA VAL A 99 12.64 1.20 10.57
C VAL A 99 12.23 -0.04 11.37
N CYS A 100 12.84 -1.21 11.13
CA CYS A 100 12.54 -2.43 11.89
C CYS A 100 12.72 -2.25 13.40
N LEU A 101 13.75 -1.50 13.82
CA LEU A 101 13.95 -1.17 15.25
C LEU A 101 12.86 -0.25 15.78
N ALA A 102 12.44 0.77 15.03
CA ALA A 102 11.34 1.65 15.42
C ALA A 102 10.03 0.88 15.62
N LEU A 103 9.73 -0.06 14.71
CA LEU A 103 8.55 -0.92 14.81
C LEU A 103 8.64 -1.84 16.03
N LYS A 104 9.80 -2.47 16.23
CA LYS A 104 10.05 -3.33 17.39
C LYS A 104 9.90 -2.59 18.72
N ASP A 105 10.43 -1.37 18.81
CA ASP A 105 10.35 -0.54 20.03
C ASP A 105 8.89 -0.13 20.33
N ALA A 106 8.02 -0.14 19.33
CA ALA A 106 6.58 0.11 19.44
C ALA A 106 5.72 -1.16 19.53
N ASP A 107 6.34 -2.34 19.68
CA ASP A 107 5.68 -3.66 19.70
C ASP A 107 4.86 -3.99 18.43
N ILE A 108 5.29 -3.44 17.28
CA ILE A 108 4.67 -3.67 15.98
C ILE A 108 5.39 -4.83 15.29
N SER A 109 4.62 -5.86 14.93
CA SER A 109 5.12 -7.04 14.21
C SER A 109 5.03 -6.85 12.70
N LEU A 110 5.99 -7.44 11.96
CA LEU A 110 5.97 -7.48 10.50
C LEU A 110 5.28 -8.76 9.98
N SER A 111 4.50 -8.60 8.92
CA SER A 111 3.99 -9.70 8.10
C SER A 111 4.97 -9.99 6.97
N ILE A 112 5.78 -11.06 7.12
CA ILE A 112 6.85 -11.39 6.18
C ILE A 112 6.33 -11.67 4.76
N SER A 113 5.13 -12.20 4.61
CA SER A 113 4.51 -12.47 3.30
C SER A 113 4.25 -11.19 2.48
N GLY A 114 4.05 -10.06 3.16
CA GLY A 114 3.84 -8.76 2.52
C GLY A 114 5.13 -7.94 2.36
N CYS A 115 6.29 -8.46 2.77
CA CYS A 115 7.55 -7.73 2.67
C CYS A 115 8.23 -7.99 1.32
N VAL A 116 8.84 -6.95 0.76
CA VAL A 116 9.69 -7.01 -0.43
C VAL A 116 10.99 -6.29 -0.11
N PHE A 117 12.14 -6.85 -0.47
CA PHE A 117 13.44 -6.29 -0.12
C PHE A 117 14.27 -6.01 -1.38
N ASP A 118 15.05 -4.93 -1.32
CA ASP A 118 16.13 -4.60 -2.25
C ASP A 118 15.74 -4.62 -3.75
N THR A 119 14.55 -4.12 -4.08
CA THR A 119 14.14 -4.00 -5.49
C THR A 119 14.60 -2.69 -6.10
N ALA A 120 14.99 -2.73 -7.38
CA ALA A 120 15.43 -1.55 -8.13
C ALA A 120 14.28 -0.65 -8.62
N GLU A 121 13.05 -1.17 -8.61
CA GLU A 121 11.86 -0.48 -9.10
C GLU A 121 10.78 -0.42 -8.01
N VAL A 122 10.22 0.76 -7.80
CA VAL A 122 9.17 0.99 -6.79
C VAL A 122 7.90 0.18 -7.05
N VAL A 123 7.58 -0.05 -8.32
CA VAL A 123 6.43 -0.89 -8.73
C VAL A 123 6.59 -2.33 -8.25
N LYS A 124 7.82 -2.87 -8.29
CA LYS A 124 8.12 -4.20 -7.74
C LYS A 124 8.06 -4.24 -6.21
N ALA A 125 8.18 -3.10 -5.54
CA ALA A 125 7.90 -2.95 -4.10
C ALA A 125 6.39 -2.80 -3.81
N GLY A 126 5.53 -2.88 -4.84
CA GLY A 126 4.08 -2.79 -4.69
C GLY A 126 3.56 -1.36 -4.59
N PHE A 127 4.30 -0.37 -5.08
CA PHE A 127 3.86 1.02 -5.07
C PHE A 127 4.00 1.69 -6.44
N GLN A 128 3.07 2.57 -6.76
CA GLN A 128 3.23 3.56 -7.82
C GLN A 128 3.30 4.95 -7.20
N LEU A 129 4.28 5.74 -7.66
CA LEU A 129 4.53 7.09 -7.16
C LEU A 129 4.39 8.09 -8.30
N ASP A 130 3.77 9.23 -8.02
CA ASP A 130 3.71 10.35 -8.95
C ASP A 130 3.93 11.68 -8.26
N GLY A 131 4.73 12.54 -8.88
CA GLY A 131 5.03 13.87 -8.36
C GLY A 131 3.85 14.81 -8.57
N LEU A 132 3.34 15.40 -7.49
CA LEU A 132 2.29 16.40 -7.54
C LEU A 132 2.85 17.81 -7.49
N SER A 133 2.03 18.79 -7.89
CA SER A 133 2.34 20.20 -7.69
C SER A 133 2.65 20.51 -6.22
N ARG A 134 3.54 21.47 -5.97
CA ARG A 134 4.00 21.89 -4.63
C ARG A 134 4.87 20.88 -3.88
N GLY A 135 5.39 19.87 -4.57
CA GLY A 135 6.35 18.93 -4.00
C GLY A 135 5.70 17.87 -3.12
N ALA A 136 4.39 17.62 -3.27
CA ALA A 136 3.77 16.42 -2.72
C ALA A 136 3.96 15.24 -3.68
N VAL A 137 3.77 14.01 -3.20
CA VAL A 137 3.84 12.79 -4.00
C VAL A 137 2.55 12.01 -3.80
N MET A 138 1.88 11.64 -4.89
CA MET A 138 0.79 10.67 -4.85
C MET A 138 1.39 9.28 -4.69
N VAL A 139 0.89 8.53 -3.72
CA VAL A 139 1.30 7.16 -3.42
C VAL A 139 0.10 6.27 -3.67
N VAL A 140 0.28 5.27 -4.53
CA VAL A 140 -0.71 4.22 -4.80
C VAL A 140 -0.13 2.90 -4.35
N ASP A 141 -0.81 2.23 -3.43
CA ASP A 141 -0.48 0.86 -3.02
C ASP A 141 -1.11 -0.13 -4.00
N LEU A 142 -0.27 -0.88 -4.68
CA LEU A 142 -0.64 -1.89 -5.68
C LEU A 142 -0.89 -3.27 -5.07
N MET A 143 -0.50 -3.46 -3.79
CA MET A 143 -0.73 -4.68 -3.03
C MET A 143 -1.81 -4.48 -1.96
N HIS A 144 -2.65 -3.45 -2.12
CA HIS A 144 -3.86 -3.33 -1.32
C HIS A 144 -4.79 -4.48 -1.73
N GLU A 145 -5.10 -5.36 -0.79
CA GLU A 145 -6.14 -6.37 -0.98
C GLU A 145 -7.48 -5.66 -0.75
N ASP A 146 -8.27 -5.50 -1.82
CA ASP A 146 -9.65 -5.07 -1.69
C ASP A 146 -10.41 -6.23 -1.00
N GLU A 147 -10.91 -6.03 0.22
CA GLU A 147 -11.62 -7.06 1.00
C GLU A 147 -13.01 -7.46 0.40
N ASP A 148 -13.35 -7.00 -0.81
CA ASP A 148 -14.68 -7.11 -1.40
C ASP A 148 -14.66 -7.76 -2.81
N GLU A 149 -14.18 -9.00 -2.93
CA GLU A 149 -14.56 -9.88 -4.06
C GLU A 149 -14.95 -11.27 -3.54
N ASP A 150 -16.09 -11.35 -2.85
CA ASP A 150 -16.88 -12.58 -2.76
C ASP A 150 -17.48 -12.88 -4.16
N ASP A 151 -16.65 -13.33 -5.11
CA ASP A 151 -17.12 -13.97 -6.33
C ASP A 151 -17.62 -15.39 -5.98
N SER A 152 -18.81 -15.44 -5.38
CA SER A 152 -19.58 -16.67 -5.21
C SER A 152 -20.15 -17.10 -6.57
N GLY A 153 -19.26 -17.58 -7.43
CA GLY A 153 -19.60 -18.30 -8.66
C GLY A 153 -20.26 -19.64 -8.30
N ASP A 154 -21.58 -19.61 -8.18
CA ASP A 154 -22.44 -20.79 -8.02
C ASP A 154 -22.51 -21.55 -9.36
N ASP A 155 -21.50 -22.38 -9.64
CA ASP A 155 -21.51 -23.34 -10.75
C ASP A 155 -22.38 -24.57 -10.41
N GLU A 156 -23.67 -24.36 -10.13
CA GLU A 156 -24.69 -25.41 -10.18
C GLU A 156 -25.47 -25.26 -11.48
N ASP A 157 -25.08 -25.96 -12.56
CA ASP A 157 -25.99 -26.47 -13.62
C ASP A 157 -25.22 -26.99 -14.85
N ALA A 158 -24.57 -28.17 -14.72
CA ALA A 158 -24.04 -28.90 -15.88
C ALA A 158 -24.46 -30.38 -15.96
N GLU A 159 -25.28 -30.88 -15.03
CA GLU A 159 -25.63 -32.32 -14.94
C GLU A 159 -27.07 -32.66 -15.38
N ALA A 160 -27.75 -31.78 -16.13
CA ALA A 160 -29.15 -32.02 -16.53
C ALA A 160 -29.38 -32.61 -17.94
N ILE A 161 -28.35 -32.84 -18.77
CA ILE A 161 -28.53 -33.38 -20.13
C ILE A 161 -28.07 -34.85 -20.24
N LEU A 162 -28.50 -35.69 -19.28
CA LEU A 162 -28.29 -37.14 -19.29
C LEU A 162 -29.60 -37.97 -19.29
N MET A 163 -30.79 -37.40 -19.52
CA MET A 163 -32.05 -38.15 -19.34
C MET A 163 -33.15 -37.86 -20.39
N ALA A 164 -32.86 -38.07 -21.68
CA ALA A 164 -33.91 -38.31 -22.66
C ALA A 164 -33.51 -39.51 -23.56
N GLY A 165 -33.87 -40.70 -23.09
CA GLY A 165 -33.65 -41.96 -23.82
C GLY A 165 -34.76 -42.31 -24.81
N ASP A 166 -34.33 -43.02 -25.87
CA ASP A 166 -34.94 -44.20 -26.54
C ASP A 166 -36.32 -44.05 -27.24
N PRO A 167 -36.79 -44.95 -28.15
CA PRO A 167 -36.18 -46.14 -28.81
C PRO A 167 -36.33 -46.22 -30.35
N GLY A 168 -35.57 -47.13 -30.96
CA GLY A 168 -36.11 -48.12 -31.92
C GLY A 168 -36.33 -47.77 -33.40
N GLU A 169 -35.75 -48.63 -34.26
CA GLU A 169 -36.40 -49.39 -35.34
C GLU A 169 -35.62 -49.43 -36.67
N VAL A 170 -35.75 -50.59 -37.32
CA VAL A 170 -34.97 -51.25 -38.35
C VAL A 170 -35.39 -50.89 -39.79
N VAL A 171 -34.59 -51.40 -40.75
CA VAL A 171 -34.84 -51.70 -42.18
C VAL A 171 -34.99 -50.55 -43.21
N SER A 172 -34.04 -50.45 -44.14
CA SER A 172 -34.07 -51.19 -45.43
C SER A 172 -32.70 -51.16 -46.10
#